data_AF-A0A956DLR0-F1
#
_entry.id   AF-A0A956DLR0-F1
#
_cell.length_a   1.000
_cell.length_b   1.000
_cell.length_c   1.000
_cell.angle_alpha   90.00
_cell.angle_beta   90.00
_cell.angle_gamma   90.00
#
_symmetry.space_group_name_H-M   'P 1'
#
loop_
_entity.id
_entity.type
_entity.pdbx_description
1 polymer ?
#
loop_
_entity_poly.entity_id
_entity_poly.type
_entity_poly.pdbx_seq_one_letter_code
_entity_poly.pdbx_strand_id
1 'polypeptide(L)'
;MPIDERWSKLSPGDWEDFAKAWLADIRSDADSGVQQSVIMMHLSATPDAQWTFILEAVKHATTDKELAFIAAGPVEHLLGHHGSEYIDEIERRATPDSAFGRMLTAVWKYQMSDDLWARVQALQARVENPLA
;
A
#
# COMPACT_ATOMS: atom_id res chain seq x y z
N MET A 1 17.65 5.02 -5.30
CA MET A 1 18.30 5.21 -3.99
C MET A 1 18.88 3.85 -3.58
N PRO A 2 20.03 3.76 -2.89
CA PRO A 2 20.47 2.47 -2.36
C PRO A 2 19.45 1.91 -1.36
N ILE A 3 19.40 0.58 -1.24
CA ILE A 3 18.58 -0.08 -0.22
C ILE A 3 19.12 0.30 1.18
N ASP A 4 18.22 0.71 2.07
CA ASP A 4 18.52 1.02 3.46
C ASP A 4 18.19 -0.20 4.33
N GLU A 5 19.23 -0.83 4.90
CA GLU A 5 19.12 -2.02 5.73
C GLU A 5 18.35 -1.80 7.04
N ARG A 6 18.03 -0.56 7.42
CA ARG A 6 17.21 -0.33 8.61
C ARG A 6 15.83 -0.98 8.49
N TRP A 7 15.27 -1.04 7.28
CA TRP A 7 13.94 -1.59 7.05
C TRP A 7 13.90 -3.11 7.23
N SER A 8 14.97 -3.81 6.89
CA SER A 8 15.06 -5.26 7.08
C SER A 8 15.27 -5.68 8.54
N LYS A 9 15.49 -4.73 9.45
CA LYS A 9 15.68 -4.97 10.88
C LYS A 9 14.39 -4.81 11.69
N LEU A 10 13.31 -4.32 11.06
CA LEU A 10 12.02 -4.16 11.72
C LEU A 10 11.39 -5.52 11.98
N SER A 11 10.96 -5.73 13.22
CA SER A 11 10.16 -6.88 13.62
C SER A 11 8.71 -6.73 13.12
N PRO A 12 7.90 -7.80 13.15
CA PRO A 12 6.48 -7.70 12.84
C PRO A 12 5.74 -6.65 13.68
N GLY A 13 6.10 -6.51 14.97
CA GLY A 13 5.52 -5.50 15.85
C GLY A 13 5.91 -4.07 15.44
N ASP A 14 7.15 -3.88 14.99
CA ASP A 14 7.60 -2.56 14.52
C ASP A 14 6.85 -2.12 13.25
N TRP A 15 6.55 -3.05 12.34
CA TRP A 15 5.74 -2.75 11.15
C TRP A 15 4.31 -2.39 11.50
N GLU A 16 3.70 -3.12 12.44
CA GLU A 16 2.35 -2.83 12.94
C GLU A 16 2.29 -1.43 13.59
N ASP A 17 3.24 -1.11 14.47
CA ASP A 17 3.30 0.19 15.14
C ASP A 17 3.56 1.33 14.14
N PHE A 18 4.43 1.10 13.15
CA PHE A 18 4.71 2.08 12.10
C PHE A 18 3.49 2.36 11.24
N ALA A 19 2.76 1.33 10.81
CA ALA A 19 1.52 1.48 10.06
C ALA A 19 0.46 2.25 10.87
N LYS A 20 0.24 1.88 12.14
CA LYS A 20 -0.73 2.57 13.01
C LYS A 20 -0.39 4.03 13.24
N ALA A 21 0.89 4.35 13.44
CA ALA A 21 1.33 5.73 13.60
C ALA A 21 1.03 6.56 12.35
N TRP A 22 1.30 6.01 11.16
CA TRP A 22 1.01 6.69 9.90
C TRP A 22 -0.49 6.91 9.67
N LEU A 23 -1.30 5.90 9.95
CA LEU A 23 -2.76 5.99 9.85
C LEU A 23 -3.35 7.01 10.85
N ALA A 24 -2.77 7.13 12.05
CA ALA A 24 -3.15 8.16 13.01
C ALA A 24 -2.85 9.58 12.49
N ASP A 25 -1.71 9.78 11.83
CA ASP A 25 -1.38 11.04 11.17
C ASP A 25 -2.40 11.37 10.07
N ILE A 26 -2.73 10.41 9.19
CA ILE A 26 -3.75 10.60 8.14
C ILE A 26 -5.10 11.01 8.72
N ARG A 27 -5.53 10.38 9.82
CA ARG A 27 -6.84 10.68 10.45
C ARG A 27 -6.88 12.06 11.09
N SER A 28 -5.78 12.48 11.71
CA SER A 28 -5.71 13.75 12.44
C SER A 28 -5.23 14.91 11.60
N ASP A 29 -4.83 14.65 10.34
CA ASP A 29 -4.11 15.61 9.49
C ASP A 29 -2.88 16.20 10.19
N ALA A 30 -2.26 15.41 11.06
CA ALA A 30 -1.06 15.78 11.80
C ALA A 30 0.19 15.54 10.95
N ASP A 31 1.20 16.37 11.16
CA ASP A 31 2.54 16.16 10.60
C ASP A 31 3.50 15.81 11.74
N SER A 32 3.47 14.53 12.17
CA SER A 32 4.42 14.02 13.16
C SER A 32 5.76 13.62 12.53
N GLY A 33 5.91 13.78 11.21
CA GLY A 33 7.05 13.30 10.43
C GLY A 33 6.96 11.82 10.03
N VAL A 34 5.95 11.07 10.47
CA VAL A 34 5.79 9.65 10.09
C VAL A 34 5.55 9.50 8.59
N GLN A 35 4.80 10.41 7.96
CA GLN A 35 4.64 10.48 6.50
C GLN A 35 5.99 10.50 5.77
N GLN A 36 6.96 11.28 6.27
CA GLN A 36 8.29 11.32 5.67
C GLN A 36 9.02 9.98 5.79
N SER A 37 8.87 9.30 6.92
CA SER A 37 9.43 7.94 7.09
C SER A 37 8.79 6.94 6.13
N VAL A 38 7.49 7.03 5.89
CA VAL A 38 6.77 6.20 4.90
C VAL A 38 7.28 6.48 3.49
N ILE A 39 7.48 7.74 3.12
CA ILE A 39 8.08 8.10 1.82
C ILE A 39 9.48 7.48 1.68
N MET A 40 10.33 7.64 2.71
CA MET A 40 11.67 7.08 2.68
C MET A 40 11.66 5.55 2.58
N MET A 41 10.71 4.88 3.24
CA MET A 41 10.55 3.44 3.18
C MET A 41 10.25 2.97 1.76
N HIS A 42 9.33 3.60 1.05
CA HIS A 42 9.06 3.23 -0.35
C HIS A 42 10.26 3.44 -1.27
N LEU A 43 11.08 4.47 -1.01
CA LEU A 43 12.22 4.80 -1.86
C LEU A 43 13.47 3.94 -1.58
N SER A 44 13.61 3.37 -0.37
CA SER A 44 14.84 2.68 0.04
C SER A 44 14.65 1.31 0.69
N ALA A 45 13.42 0.83 0.90
CA ALA A 45 13.18 -0.53 1.39
C ALA A 45 13.11 -1.54 0.25
N THR A 46 13.35 -2.80 0.57
CA THR A 46 13.11 -3.91 -0.37
C THR A 46 11.61 -3.99 -0.72
N PRO A 47 11.25 -4.58 -1.88
CA PRO A 47 9.84 -4.78 -2.24
C PRO A 47 9.07 -5.56 -1.17
N ASP A 48 9.70 -6.56 -0.54
CA ASP A 48 9.08 -7.33 0.54
C ASP A 48 8.78 -6.51 1.79
N ALA A 49 9.65 -5.55 2.13
CA ALA A 49 9.41 -4.64 3.24
C ALA A 49 8.29 -3.64 2.92
N GLN A 50 8.26 -3.10 1.69
CA GLN A 50 7.16 -2.26 1.21
C GLN A 50 5.83 -3.02 1.26
N TRP A 51 5.83 -4.27 0.81
CA TRP A 51 4.67 -5.15 0.85
C TRP A 51 4.22 -5.45 2.28
N THR A 52 5.15 -5.74 3.19
CA THR A 52 4.85 -5.95 4.61
C THR A 52 4.16 -4.73 5.22
N PHE A 53 4.66 -3.53 4.94
CA PHE A 53 4.02 -2.29 5.38
C PHE A 53 2.60 -2.13 4.83
N ILE A 54 2.39 -2.37 3.53
CA ILE A 54 1.06 -2.27 2.89
C ILE A 54 0.07 -3.20 3.59
N LEU A 55 0.47 -4.43 3.89
CA LEU A 55 -0.39 -5.41 4.55
C LEU A 55 -0.78 -4.95 5.96
N GLU A 56 0.16 -4.44 6.76
CA GLU A 56 -0.15 -3.91 8.09
C GLU A 56 -1.01 -2.64 8.00
N ALA A 57 -0.76 -1.75 7.05
CA ALA A 57 -1.56 -0.55 6.85
C ALA A 57 -3.01 -0.88 6.46
N VAL A 58 -3.24 -1.80 5.52
CA VAL A 58 -4.61 -2.22 5.15
C VAL A 58 -5.33 -2.89 6.32
N LYS A 59 -4.64 -3.79 7.04
CA LYS A 59 -5.18 -4.49 8.20
C LYS A 59 -5.64 -3.55 9.32
N HIS A 60 -4.98 -2.40 9.47
CA HIS A 60 -5.26 -1.42 10.52
C HIS A 60 -6.04 -0.19 10.05
N ALA A 61 -6.32 -0.06 8.75
CA ALA A 61 -7.13 1.01 8.21
C ALA A 61 -8.60 0.86 8.67
N THR A 62 -9.19 1.98 9.07
CA THR A 62 -10.55 2.07 9.60
C THR A 62 -11.44 3.03 8.83
N THR A 63 -10.87 3.79 7.89
CA THR A 63 -11.55 4.82 7.12
C THR A 63 -11.21 4.72 5.63
N ASP A 64 -12.13 5.18 4.78
CA ASP A 64 -11.91 5.26 3.33
C ASP A 64 -10.75 6.19 2.97
N LYS A 65 -10.54 7.26 3.76
CA LYS A 65 -9.38 8.16 3.63
C LYS A 65 -8.07 7.39 3.80
N GLU A 66 -7.95 6.57 4.84
CA GLU A 66 -6.75 5.75 5.07
C GLU A 66 -6.50 4.77 3.91
N LEU A 67 -7.54 4.08 3.43
CA LEU A 67 -7.42 3.16 2.29
C LEU A 67 -6.99 3.90 1.01
N ALA A 68 -7.53 5.09 0.75
CA ALA A 68 -7.15 5.91 -0.40
C ALA A 68 -5.68 6.36 -0.32
N PHE A 69 -5.17 6.70 0.87
CA PHE A 69 -3.77 7.05 1.06
C PHE A 69 -2.84 5.84 0.89
N ILE A 70 -3.25 4.64 1.32
CA ILE A 70 -2.51 3.39 1.07
C ILE A 70 -2.43 3.09 -0.44
N ALA A 71 -3.54 3.31 -1.16
CA ALA A 71 -3.58 3.13 -2.60
C ALA A 71 -2.62 4.08 -3.33
N ALA A 72 -2.80 5.39 -3.11
CA ALA A 72 -2.13 6.46 -3.86
C ALA A 72 -0.62 6.58 -3.60
N GLY A 73 -0.13 6.09 -2.47
CA GLY A 73 1.30 6.11 -2.16
C GLY A 73 1.90 4.71 -2.22
N PRO A 74 1.74 3.92 -1.14
CA PRO A 74 2.36 2.61 -1.03
C PRO A 74 2.12 1.66 -2.21
N VAL A 75 0.87 1.45 -2.60
CA VAL A 75 0.52 0.43 -3.59
C VAL A 75 0.90 0.85 -5.00
N GLU A 76 0.65 2.11 -5.37
CA GLU A 76 1.11 2.67 -6.65
C GLU A 76 2.62 2.57 -6.81
N HIS A 77 3.37 2.90 -5.75
CA HIS A 77 4.82 2.84 -5.78
C HIS A 77 5.33 1.40 -5.98
N LEU A 78 4.81 0.44 -5.20
CA LEU A 78 5.19 -0.97 -5.31
C LEU A 78 4.85 -1.53 -6.69
N LEU A 79 3.63 -1.31 -7.19
CA LEU A 79 3.19 -1.81 -8.49
C LEU A 79 3.93 -1.15 -9.66
N GLY A 80 4.25 0.14 -9.55
CA GLY A 80 5.01 0.87 -10.58
C GLY A 80 6.41 0.31 -10.80
N HIS A 81 7.07 -0.18 -9.74
CA HIS A 81 8.46 -0.65 -9.81
C HIS A 81 8.60 -2.18 -9.80
N HIS A 82 7.68 -2.88 -9.14
CA HIS A 82 7.76 -4.32 -8.85
C HIS A 82 6.46 -5.05 -9.20
N GLY A 83 5.54 -4.42 -9.93
CA GLY A 83 4.20 -4.96 -10.13
C GLY A 83 4.14 -6.32 -10.82
N SER A 84 5.09 -6.64 -11.71
CA SER A 84 5.17 -7.98 -12.30
C SER A 84 5.42 -9.09 -11.29
N GLU A 85 6.06 -8.78 -10.15
CA GLU A 85 6.37 -9.74 -9.08
C GLU A 85 5.20 -9.87 -8.09
N TYR A 86 4.39 -8.81 -7.91
CA TYR A 86 3.35 -8.75 -6.86
C TYR A 86 1.91 -8.87 -7.37
N ILE A 87 1.65 -8.70 -8.67
CA ILE A 87 0.28 -8.65 -9.19
C ILE A 87 -0.52 -9.94 -8.91
N ASP A 88 0.12 -11.11 -9.02
CA ASP A 88 -0.53 -12.40 -8.75
C ASP A 88 -0.96 -12.51 -7.27
N GLU A 89 -0.13 -12.00 -6.35
CA GLU A 89 -0.43 -11.98 -4.92
C GLU A 89 -1.54 -10.97 -4.59
N ILE A 90 -1.56 -9.82 -5.25
CA ILE A 90 -2.64 -8.82 -5.14
C ILE A 90 -3.97 -9.41 -5.59
N GLU A 91 -4.01 -10.07 -6.75
CA GLU A 91 -5.21 -10.73 -7.25
C GLU A 91 -5.75 -11.79 -6.29
N ARG A 92 -4.84 -12.59 -5.70
CA ARG A 92 -5.18 -13.63 -4.73
C ARG A 92 -5.80 -13.06 -3.45
N ARG A 93 -5.40 -11.86 -3.01
CA ARG A 93 -5.89 -11.20 -1.79
C ARG A 93 -7.14 -10.36 -1.98
N ALA A 94 -7.31 -9.75 -3.14
CA ALA A 94 -8.38 -8.79 -3.40
C ALA A 94 -9.80 -9.37 -3.22
N THR A 95 -9.97 -10.68 -3.39
CA THR A 95 -11.28 -11.35 -3.27
C THR A 95 -11.68 -11.68 -1.83
N PRO A 96 -10.85 -12.37 -1.02
CA PRO A 96 -11.22 -12.69 0.37
C PRO A 96 -11.15 -11.49 1.33
N ASP A 97 -10.40 -10.44 1.00
CA ASP A 97 -10.22 -9.26 1.85
C ASP A 97 -10.94 -8.05 1.25
N SER A 98 -12.12 -7.74 1.77
CA SER A 98 -12.95 -6.65 1.27
C SER A 98 -12.32 -5.27 1.46
N ALA A 99 -11.52 -5.05 2.52
CA ALA A 99 -10.81 -3.79 2.73
C ALA A 99 -9.68 -3.64 1.71
N PHE A 100 -8.94 -4.71 1.45
CA PHE A 100 -7.90 -4.73 0.42
C PHE A 100 -8.49 -4.51 -0.97
N GLY A 101 -9.58 -5.21 -1.33
CA GLY A 101 -10.29 -5.01 -2.59
C GLY A 101 -10.77 -3.57 -2.76
N ARG A 102 -11.39 -2.99 -1.73
CA ARG A 102 -11.79 -1.56 -1.73
C ARG A 102 -10.60 -0.64 -1.94
N MET A 103 -9.50 -0.82 -1.23
CA MET A 103 -8.29 -0.01 -1.39
C MET A 103 -7.81 0.01 -2.84
N LEU A 104 -7.83 -1.12 -3.55
CA LEU A 104 -7.41 -1.18 -4.94
C LEU A 104 -8.22 -0.26 -5.87
N THR A 105 -9.46 0.10 -5.52
CA THR A 105 -10.30 1.02 -6.32
C THR A 105 -9.80 2.46 -6.35
N ALA A 106 -8.94 2.84 -5.39
CA ALA A 106 -8.30 4.15 -5.36
C ALA A 106 -6.88 4.16 -5.96
N VAL A 107 -6.39 3.03 -6.49
CA VAL A 107 -5.07 2.94 -7.13
C VAL A 107 -5.15 3.57 -8.52
N TRP A 108 -4.17 4.41 -8.85
CA TRP A 108 -3.97 4.99 -10.18
C TRP A 108 -2.84 4.27 -10.91
N LYS A 109 -2.82 4.39 -12.24
CA LYS A 109 -1.86 3.68 -13.09
C LYS A 109 -0.38 3.93 -12.72
N TYR A 110 -0.03 5.15 -12.34
CA TYR A 110 1.34 5.56 -12.07
C TYR A 110 2.32 5.05 -13.16
N GLN A 111 3.42 4.38 -12.77
CA GLN A 111 4.46 3.82 -13.65
C GLN A 111 4.18 2.39 -14.13
N MET A 112 3.00 1.84 -13.85
CA MET A 112 2.64 0.49 -14.31
C MET A 112 2.56 0.42 -15.84
N SER A 113 2.88 -0.75 -16.40
CA SER A 113 2.60 -1.04 -17.81
C SER A 113 1.10 -1.11 -18.07
N ASP A 114 0.69 -0.99 -19.34
CA ASP A 114 -0.71 -1.14 -19.74
C ASP A 114 -1.29 -2.50 -19.34
N ASP A 115 -0.52 -3.57 -19.52
CA ASP A 115 -0.94 -4.94 -19.18
C ASP A 115 -1.17 -5.09 -17.66
N LEU A 116 -0.26 -4.55 -16.85
CA LEU A 116 -0.38 -4.58 -15.40
C LEU A 116 -1.56 -3.74 -14.94
N TRP A 117 -1.73 -2.55 -15.52
CA TRP A 117 -2.85 -1.66 -15.20
C TRP A 117 -4.20 -2.29 -15.57
N ALA A 118 -4.30 -2.98 -16.71
CA ALA A 118 -5.52 -3.68 -17.11
C ALA A 118 -5.92 -4.76 -16.07
N ARG A 119 -4.94 -5.45 -15.48
CA ARG A 119 -5.19 -6.41 -14.39
C ARG A 119 -5.70 -5.72 -13.13
N VAL A 120 -5.12 -4.59 -12.75
CA VAL A 120 -5.62 -3.77 -11.63
C VAL A 120 -7.06 -3.31 -11.90
N GLN A 121 -7.35 -2.77 -13.09
CA GLN A 121 -8.71 -2.35 -13.47
C GLN A 121 -9.71 -3.50 -13.42
N ALA A 122 -9.31 -4.71 -13.81
CA ALA A 122 -10.16 -5.90 -13.71
C ALA A 122 -10.52 -6.24 -12.26
N LEU A 123 -9.62 -5.97 -11.29
CA LEU A 123 -9.92 -6.09 -9.87
C LEU A 123 -10.86 -4.97 -9.41
N GLN A 124 -10.59 -3.72 -9.79
CA GLN A 124 -11.41 -2.56 -9.43
C GLN A 124 -12.88 -2.75 -9.86
N ALA A 125 -13.09 -3.25 -11.08
CA ALA A 125 -14.42 -3.47 -11.65
C ALA A 125 -15.26 -4.55 -10.93
N ARG A 126 -14.63 -5.39 -10.10
CA ARG A 126 -15.31 -6.45 -9.33
C ARG A 126 -15.77 -6.01 -7.96
N VAL A 127 -15.36 -4.82 -7.51
CA VAL A 127 -15.67 -4.34 -6.16
C VAL A 127 -17.06 -3.70 -6.15
N GLU A 128 -17.97 -4.28 -5.38
CA GLU A 128 -19.38 -3.82 -5.32
C GLU A 128 -19.53 -2.42 -4.68
N ASN A 129 -18.63 -2.07 -3.76
CA ASN A 129 -18.65 -0.80 -3.03
C ASN A 129 -17.26 -0.15 -3.11
N PRO A 130 -16.90 0.51 -4.22
CA PRO A 130 -15.60 1.14 -4.40
C PRO A 130 -15.44 2.37 -3.47
N LEU A 131 -14.21 2.82 -3.29
CA LEU A 131 -13.92 4.12 -2.66
C LEU A 131 -14.44 5.24 -3.60
N ALA A 132 -15.11 6.24 -3.01
CA ALA A 132 -15.75 7.35 -3.72
C ALA A 132 -14.78 8.50 -4.02
#